data_AF-A0A9Q1C4S0-F1
#
_entry.id   AF-A0A9Q1C4S0-F1
#
_cell.length_a   1.000
_cell.length_b   1.000
_cell.length_c   1.000
_cell.angle_alpha   90.00
_cell.angle_beta   90.00
_cell.angle_gamma   90.00
#
_symmetry.space_group_name_H-M   'P 1'
#
loop_
_entity.id
_entity.type
_entity.pdbx_description
1 polymer ?
#
loop_
_entity_poly.entity_id
_entity_poly.type
_entity_poly.pdbx_seq_one_letter_code
_entity_poly.pdbx_strand_id
1 'polypeptide(L)'
;MVGICLRNERFHLVQEYLNFKTLYVRLQQCMGSSSSSTTLMMMKTSEVMEHLLGILEGLELLHSYGFLHPGLSTKKVLLTNKGICKLYDFCLDKDAGSITDLKKSQMQTCGMNQFAPEALHQDEYTKASDVWSTAVVIWEIISETCKCMNAGN
;
A
#
# COMPACT_ATOMS: atom_id res chain seq x y z
N MET A 1 12.11 -13.70 0.00
CA MET A 1 13.06 -13.50 1.12
C MET A 1 14.33 -14.27 0.79
N VAL A 2 15.51 -13.62 0.84
CA VAL A 2 16.78 -14.27 0.47
C VAL A 2 17.50 -14.82 1.71
N GLY A 3 17.43 -14.11 2.85
CA GLY A 3 17.94 -14.62 4.12
C GLY A 3 17.83 -13.63 5.28
N ILE A 4 18.10 -14.10 6.49
CA ILE A 4 18.23 -13.27 7.69
C ILE A 4 19.66 -13.48 8.23
N CYS A 5 20.34 -12.39 8.59
CA CYS A 5 21.65 -12.41 9.21
C CYS A 5 21.57 -11.76 10.60
N LEU A 6 22.14 -12.42 11.62
CA LEU A 6 22.31 -11.85 12.96
C LEU A 6 23.79 -11.51 13.15
N ARG A 7 24.09 -10.22 13.35
CA ARG A 7 25.46 -9.77 13.64
C ARG A 7 25.41 -8.67 14.70
N ASN A 8 26.22 -8.81 15.74
CA ASN A 8 26.31 -7.85 16.85
C ASN A 8 24.93 -7.48 17.45
N GLU A 9 24.10 -8.49 17.78
CA GLU A 9 22.74 -8.29 18.33
C GLU A 9 21.79 -7.49 17.42
N ARG A 10 22.11 -7.36 16.12
CA ARG A 10 21.24 -6.70 15.13
C ARG A 10 20.77 -7.69 14.07
N PHE A 11 19.47 -7.67 13.83
CA PHE A 11 18.84 -8.41 12.74
C PHE A 11 18.98 -7.65 11.43
N HIS A 12 19.49 -8.33 10.41
CA HIS A 12 19.58 -7.85 9.05
C HIS A 12 18.72 -8.74 8.14
N LEU A 13 17.72 -8.14 7.51
CA LEU A 13 16.91 -8.83 6.50
C LEU A 13 17.55 -8.63 5.12
N VAL A 14 17.93 -9.73 4.47
CA VAL A 14 18.42 -9.73 3.08
C VAL A 14 17.29 -10.18 2.17
N GLN A 15 16.93 -9.30 1.25
CA GLN A 15 15.93 -9.58 0.24
C GLN A 15 16.45 -9.18 -1.13
N GLU A 16 15.82 -9.72 -2.18
CA GLU A 16 16.15 -9.36 -3.56
C GLU A 16 16.05 -7.83 -3.71
N TYR A 17 17.11 -7.21 -4.20
CA TYR A 17 17.09 -5.78 -4.51
C TYR A 17 16.29 -5.59 -5.78
N LEU A 18 15.02 -5.26 -5.59
CA LEU A 18 14.10 -4.99 -6.68
C LEU A 18 13.97 -3.48 -6.82
N ASN A 19 14.30 -2.96 -8.00
CA ASN A 19 14.22 -1.54 -8.31
C ASN A 19 12.75 -1.14 -8.47
N PHE A 20 12.08 -0.96 -7.32
CA PHE A 20 10.67 -0.66 -7.22
C PHE A 20 10.45 0.75 -6.68
N LYS A 21 9.35 1.37 -7.10
CA LYS A 21 8.82 2.60 -6.49
C LYS A 21 7.50 2.28 -5.82
N THR A 22 7.11 3.02 -4.80
CA THR A 22 5.77 2.85 -4.25
C THR A 22 4.73 3.49 -5.15
N LEU A 23 3.51 2.97 -5.14
CA LEU A 23 2.37 3.56 -5.85
C LEU A 23 2.14 5.00 -5.38
N TYR A 24 2.34 5.28 -4.10
CA TYR A 24 2.33 6.63 -3.54
C TYR A 24 3.29 7.59 -4.29
N VAL A 25 4.55 7.20 -4.52
CA VAL A 25 5.51 8.03 -5.26
C VAL A 25 5.03 8.26 -6.69
N ARG A 26 4.47 7.24 -7.34
CA ARG A 26 3.93 7.34 -8.70
C ARG A 26 2.71 8.28 -8.77
N LEU A 27 1.85 8.29 -7.76
CA LEU A 27 0.71 9.22 -7.63
C LEU A 27 1.19 10.65 -7.38
N GLN A 28 2.19 10.87 -6.50
CA GLN A 28 2.76 12.20 -6.27
C GLN A 28 3.43 12.79 -7.51
N GLN A 29 4.09 11.95 -8.32
CA GLN A 29 4.69 12.38 -9.58
C GLN A 29 3.66 12.91 -10.59
N CYS A 30 2.38 12.55 -10.46
CA CYS A 30 1.32 13.15 -11.27
C CYS A 30 0.88 14.53 -10.77
N MET A 31 1.13 14.87 -9.49
CA MET A 31 0.68 16.13 -8.87
C MET A 31 1.69 17.28 -8.95
N GLY A 32 2.96 17.00 -9.20
CA GLY A 32 4.00 18.02 -9.36
C GLY A 32 4.54 18.55 -8.03
N SER A 33 5.84 18.34 -7.80
CA SER A 33 6.63 19.17 -6.91
C SER A 33 7.89 19.58 -7.68
N SER A 34 8.07 20.88 -7.79
CA SER A 34 9.00 21.59 -8.66
C SER A 34 10.43 21.03 -8.64
N SER A 35 10.95 20.69 -9.83
CA SER A 35 12.30 21.02 -10.37
C SER A 35 12.83 19.92 -11.28
N SER A 36 13.10 20.29 -12.54
CA SER A 36 13.77 19.53 -13.62
C SER A 36 12.89 18.66 -14.54
N SER A 37 12.53 19.26 -15.68
CA SER A 37 12.18 18.67 -17.00
C SER A 37 11.97 17.16 -17.09
N THR A 38 10.95 16.62 -16.44
CA THR A 38 10.43 15.29 -16.75
C THR A 38 8.93 15.41 -16.96
N THR A 39 8.47 15.09 -18.16
CA THR A 39 7.07 15.09 -18.60
C THR A 39 6.13 14.57 -17.50
N LEU A 40 5.29 15.45 -16.94
CA LEU A 40 4.19 15.08 -16.05
C LEU A 40 3.21 14.20 -16.84
N MET A 41 3.41 12.88 -16.82
CA MET A 41 2.50 11.94 -17.45
C MET A 41 1.41 11.56 -16.47
N MET A 42 0.26 12.18 -16.68
CA MET A 42 -1.02 11.75 -16.16
C MET A 42 -1.24 10.25 -16.39
N MET A 43 -1.69 9.52 -15.37
CA MET A 43 -2.00 8.10 -15.53
C MET A 43 -3.19 7.91 -16.45
N LYS A 44 -3.06 6.99 -17.40
CA LYS A 44 -4.18 6.58 -18.25
C LYS A 44 -5.16 5.75 -17.43
N THR A 45 -6.44 5.77 -17.80
CA THR A 45 -7.46 4.91 -17.18
C THR A 45 -7.08 3.43 -17.23
N SER A 46 -6.46 2.97 -18.31
CA SER A 46 -5.97 1.59 -18.43
C SER A 46 -4.92 1.26 -17.37
N GLU A 47 -3.97 2.17 -17.14
CA GLU A 47 -2.94 2.04 -16.12
C GLU A 47 -3.62 1.96 -14.75
N VAL A 48 -4.56 2.87 -14.43
CA VAL A 48 -5.32 2.81 -13.17
C VAL A 48 -5.98 1.44 -12.97
N MET A 49 -6.69 0.93 -13.98
CA MET A 49 -7.38 -0.37 -13.89
C MET A 49 -6.40 -1.52 -13.64
N GLU A 50 -5.24 -1.53 -14.29
CA GLU A 50 -4.19 -2.54 -14.05
C GLU A 50 -3.69 -2.49 -12.60
N HIS A 51 -3.54 -1.29 -12.02
CA HIS A 51 -3.14 -1.14 -10.62
C HIS A 51 -4.20 -1.68 -9.66
N LEU A 52 -5.47 -1.34 -9.89
CA LEU A 52 -6.57 -1.81 -9.06
C LEU A 52 -6.69 -3.33 -9.10
N LEU A 53 -6.62 -3.91 -10.30
CA LEU A 53 -6.66 -5.36 -10.49
C LEU A 53 -5.51 -6.04 -9.75
N GLY A 54 -4.27 -5.57 -9.92
CA GLY A 54 -3.12 -6.17 -9.25
C GLY A 54 -3.16 -6.07 -7.72
N ILE A 55 -3.78 -5.02 -7.16
CA ILE A 55 -3.99 -4.92 -5.71
C ILE A 55 -5.01 -5.96 -5.24
N LEU A 56 -6.13 -6.11 -5.97
CA LEU A 56 -7.19 -7.07 -5.62
C LEU A 56 -6.71 -8.52 -5.73
N GLU A 57 -6.04 -8.87 -6.82
CA GLU A 57 -5.45 -10.20 -7.02
C GLU A 57 -4.38 -10.50 -5.95
N GLY A 58 -3.55 -9.50 -5.62
CA GLY A 58 -2.56 -9.63 -4.56
C GLY A 58 -3.20 -9.88 -3.19
N LEU A 59 -4.30 -9.19 -2.89
CA LEU A 59 -5.01 -9.36 -1.62
C LEU A 59 -5.72 -10.72 -1.53
N GLU A 60 -6.38 -11.15 -2.60
CA GLU A 60 -7.00 -12.47 -2.69
C GLU A 60 -5.95 -13.57 -2.46
N LEU A 61 -4.77 -13.43 -3.06
CA LEU A 61 -3.67 -14.35 -2.86
C LEU A 61 -3.25 -14.40 -1.39
N LEU A 62 -3.02 -13.26 -0.74
CA LEU A 62 -2.67 -13.21 0.68
C LEU A 62 -3.72 -13.92 1.55
N HIS A 63 -4.99 -13.63 1.32
CA HIS A 63 -6.10 -14.24 2.06
C HIS A 63 -6.20 -15.75 1.87
N SER A 64 -5.84 -16.26 0.69
CA SER A 64 -5.81 -17.69 0.39
C SER A 64 -4.71 -18.44 1.14
N TYR A 65 -3.63 -17.75 1.52
CA TYR A 65 -2.49 -18.31 2.25
C TYR A 65 -2.51 -18.00 3.77
N GLY A 66 -3.60 -17.42 4.29
CA GLY A 66 -3.73 -17.10 5.72
C GLY A 66 -2.96 -15.83 6.14
N PHE A 67 -2.71 -14.92 5.20
CA PHE A 67 -2.12 -13.61 5.48
C PHE A 67 -3.19 -12.50 5.45
N LEU A 68 -2.97 -11.48 6.26
CA LEU A 68 -3.75 -10.23 6.30
C LEU A 68 -2.82 -9.03 6.14
N HIS A 69 -3.37 -7.87 5.78
CA HIS A 69 -2.59 -6.65 5.51
C HIS A 69 -2.98 -5.42 6.37
N PRO A 70 -2.84 -5.45 7.71
CA PRO A 70 -3.22 -4.38 8.68
C PRO A 70 -2.74 -2.94 8.49
N GLY A 71 -1.98 -2.63 7.47
CA GLY A 71 -1.65 -1.24 7.15
C GLY A 71 -1.55 -1.02 5.65
N LEU A 72 -2.37 -1.73 4.87
CA LEU A 72 -2.46 -1.54 3.43
C LEU A 72 -2.71 -0.06 3.13
N SER A 73 -1.86 0.49 2.28
CA SER A 73 -1.88 1.89 1.84
C SER A 73 -1.14 2.00 0.51
N THR A 74 -1.30 3.09 -0.23
CA THR A 74 -0.52 3.36 -1.46
C THR A 74 0.99 3.35 -1.24
N LYS A 75 1.43 3.61 0.00
CA LYS A 75 2.85 3.52 0.40
C LYS A 75 3.35 2.08 0.48
N LYS A 76 2.44 1.11 0.69
CA LYS A 76 2.73 -0.32 0.80
C LYS A 76 2.42 -1.14 -0.44
N VAL A 77 2.12 -0.47 -1.55
CA VAL A 77 2.02 -1.08 -2.87
C VAL A 77 3.28 -0.72 -3.64
N LEU A 78 4.06 -1.73 -4.03
CA LEU A 78 5.25 -1.56 -4.85
C LEU A 78 4.89 -1.69 -6.32
N LEU A 79 5.54 -0.89 -7.15
CA LEU A 79 5.45 -0.93 -8.59
C LEU A 79 6.75 -1.41 -9.19
N THR A 80 6.62 -2.42 -10.04
CA THR A 80 7.71 -2.89 -10.88
C THR A 80 7.90 -1.96 -12.08
N ASN A 81 9.08 -2.02 -12.72
CA ASN A 81 9.33 -1.31 -13.99
C ASN A 81 8.38 -1.72 -15.13
N LYS A 82 7.64 -2.82 -14.97
CA LYS A 82 6.63 -3.30 -15.91
C LYS A 82 5.20 -2.85 -15.56
N GLY A 83 5.03 -1.97 -14.56
CA GLY A 83 3.71 -1.51 -14.10
C GLY A 83 2.95 -2.48 -13.20
N ILE A 84 3.56 -3.62 -12.84
CA ILE A 84 2.91 -4.63 -11.98
C ILE A 84 2.94 -4.19 -10.51
N CYS A 85 1.79 -4.25 -9.84
CA CYS A 85 1.63 -4.02 -8.40
C CYS A 85 2.09 -5.24 -7.57
N LYS A 86 2.75 -4.99 -6.44
CA LYS A 86 3.10 -6.00 -5.44
C LYS A 86 2.84 -5.48 -4.03
N LEU A 87 2.09 -6.23 -3.24
CA LEU A 87 1.84 -5.91 -1.82
C LEU A 87 3.02 -6.35 -0.95
N TYR A 88 3.32 -5.59 0.10
CA TYR A 88 4.37 -5.93 1.09
C TYR A 88 4.02 -5.41 2.49
N ASP A 89 4.72 -5.91 3.52
CA ASP A 89 4.45 -5.58 4.94
C ASP A 89 3.04 -6.04 5.38
N PHE A 90 2.73 -7.28 4.99
CA PHE A 90 1.60 -8.10 5.45
C PHE A 90 2.06 -9.08 6.54
N CYS A 91 1.11 -9.66 7.27
CA CYS A 91 1.37 -10.56 8.39
C CYS A 91 0.46 -11.78 8.37
N LEU A 92 0.77 -12.77 9.22
CA LEU A 92 -0.14 -13.90 9.43
C LEU A 92 -1.42 -13.40 10.09
N ASP A 93 -2.53 -14.08 9.81
CA ASP A 93 -3.85 -13.78 10.37
C ASP A 93 -3.86 -13.65 11.90
N LYS A 94 -3.19 -14.58 12.59
CA LYS A 94 -3.07 -14.62 14.05
C LYS A 94 -2.32 -13.41 14.64
N ASP A 95 -1.46 -12.78 13.86
CA ASP A 95 -0.64 -11.64 14.30
C ASP A 95 -1.31 -10.30 13.96
N ALA A 96 -2.39 -10.32 13.18
CA ALA A 96 -3.01 -9.13 12.61
C ALA A 96 -3.58 -8.17 13.67
N GLY A 97 -4.21 -8.69 14.73
CA GLY A 97 -4.72 -7.87 15.84
C GLY A 97 -3.60 -7.08 16.52
N SER A 98 -2.56 -7.78 17.00
CA SER A 98 -1.41 -7.13 17.67
C SER A 98 -0.69 -6.13 16.77
N ILE A 99 -0.53 -6.44 15.48
CA ILE A 99 0.08 -5.51 14.52
C ILE A 99 -0.80 -4.29 14.29
N THR A 100 -2.13 -4.47 14.26
CA THR A 100 -3.09 -3.36 14.16
C THR A 100 -2.95 -2.43 15.36
N ASP A 101 -2.88 -2.97 16.58
CA ASP A 101 -2.72 -2.18 17.81
C ASP A 101 -1.42 -1.39 17.85
N LEU A 102 -0.32 -2.02 17.46
CA LEU A 102 0.97 -1.36 17.30
C LEU A 102 0.90 -0.20 16.30
N LYS A 103 0.25 -0.42 15.14
CA LYS A 103 0.10 0.62 14.12
C LYS A 103 -0.83 1.75 14.58
N LYS A 104 -1.92 1.45 15.30
CA LYS A 104 -2.81 2.45 15.93
C LYS A 104 -2.03 3.34 16.90
N SER A 105 -1.20 2.74 17.76
CA SER A 105 -0.37 3.48 18.73
C SER A 105 0.67 4.38 18.07
N GLN A 106 1.22 3.96 16.93
CA GLN A 106 2.22 4.72 16.17
C GLN A 106 1.60 5.87 15.33
N MET A 107 0.31 5.80 15.03
CA MET A 107 -0.36 6.81 14.20
C MET A 107 -0.88 7.98 15.05
N GLN A 108 -0.04 9.02 15.18
CA GLN A 108 -0.49 10.31 15.69
C GLN A 108 -1.44 10.98 14.68
N THR A 109 -2.73 10.93 15.00
CA THR A 109 -3.82 11.84 14.61
C THR A 109 -4.25 11.95 13.13
N CYS A 110 -3.45 11.58 12.13
CA CYS A 110 -3.74 11.94 10.72
C CYS A 110 -4.04 10.77 9.76
N GLY A 111 -4.15 9.52 10.23
CA GLY A 111 -4.39 8.36 9.33
C GLY A 111 -5.45 7.36 9.79
N MET A 112 -6.31 7.72 10.74
CA MET A 112 -7.34 6.81 11.28
C MET A 112 -8.29 6.26 10.20
N ASN A 113 -8.49 6.99 9.10
CA ASN A 113 -9.39 6.59 8.02
C ASN A 113 -8.96 5.30 7.28
N GLN A 114 -7.73 4.82 7.48
CA GLN A 114 -7.22 3.59 6.84
C GLN A 114 -7.66 2.31 7.55
N PHE A 115 -8.13 2.41 8.80
CA PHE A 115 -8.59 1.26 9.56
C PHE A 115 -10.10 1.11 9.47
N ALA A 116 -10.54 -0.13 9.40
CA ALA A 116 -11.95 -0.47 9.47
C ALA A 116 -12.54 -0.11 10.84
N PRO A 117 -13.84 0.19 10.93
CA PRO A 117 -14.46 0.57 12.20
C PRO A 117 -14.33 -0.52 13.27
N GLU A 118 -14.40 -1.80 12.92
CA GLU A 118 -14.18 -2.92 13.83
C GLU A 118 -12.72 -2.95 14.35
N ALA A 119 -11.75 -2.66 13.49
CA ALA A 119 -10.33 -2.61 13.87
C ALA A 119 -10.00 -1.43 14.80
N LEU A 120 -10.77 -0.34 14.71
CA LEU A 120 -10.63 0.84 15.54
C LEU A 120 -11.29 0.68 16.92
N HIS A 121 -12.47 0.06 16.99
CA HIS A 121 -13.29 0.06 18.20
C HIS A 121 -13.31 -1.27 18.94
N GLN A 122 -13.01 -2.38 18.27
CA GLN A 122 -13.14 -3.74 18.82
C GLN A 122 -11.81 -4.48 18.83
N ASP A 123 -10.72 -3.83 18.43
CA ASP A 123 -9.38 -4.40 18.30
C ASP A 123 -9.35 -5.71 17.46
N GLU A 124 -10.34 -5.88 16.59
CA GLU A 124 -10.50 -7.04 15.72
C GLU A 124 -10.06 -6.69 14.30
N TYR A 125 -9.11 -7.45 13.75
CA TYR A 125 -8.67 -7.30 12.37
C TYR A 125 -8.97 -8.56 11.58
N THR A 126 -9.73 -8.43 10.50
CA THR A 126 -10.18 -9.56 9.68
C THR A 126 -9.92 -9.31 8.19
N LYS A 127 -10.27 -10.30 7.36
CA LYS A 127 -10.32 -10.14 5.90
C LYS A 127 -11.24 -8.98 5.47
N ALA A 128 -12.32 -8.72 6.21
CA ALA A 128 -13.20 -7.59 5.92
C ALA A 128 -12.52 -6.25 6.21
N SER A 129 -11.65 -6.20 7.22
CA SER A 129 -10.85 -5.02 7.54
C SER A 129 -9.82 -4.71 6.45
N ASP A 130 -9.25 -5.75 5.83
CA ASP A 130 -8.42 -5.60 4.62
C ASP A 130 -9.20 -5.03 3.43
N VAL A 131 -10.45 -5.47 3.24
CA VAL A 131 -11.34 -4.95 2.18
C VAL A 131 -11.61 -3.46 2.40
N TRP A 132 -11.82 -3.03 3.64
CA TRP A 132 -11.95 -1.62 3.98
C TRP A 132 -10.70 -0.82 3.59
N SER A 133 -9.52 -1.24 4.06
CA SER A 133 -8.27 -0.55 3.75
C SER A 133 -8.00 -0.52 2.25
N THR A 134 -8.39 -1.57 1.52
CA THR A 134 -8.31 -1.63 0.05
C THR A 134 -9.21 -0.59 -0.61
N ALA A 135 -10.45 -0.42 -0.13
CA ALA A 135 -11.35 0.60 -0.64
C ALA A 135 -10.78 2.02 -0.47
N VAL A 136 -10.11 2.29 0.66
CA VAL A 136 -9.43 3.56 0.90
C VAL A 136 -8.29 3.78 -0.10
N VAL A 137 -7.50 2.74 -0.40
CA VAL A 137 -6.43 2.80 -1.43
C VAL A 137 -6.99 3.04 -2.82
N ILE A 138 -8.07 2.34 -3.20
CA ILE A 138 -8.75 2.54 -4.48
C ILE A 138 -9.24 3.99 -4.59
N TRP A 139 -9.87 4.50 -3.54
CA TRP A 139 -10.36 5.88 -3.49
C TRP A 139 -9.22 6.90 -3.62
N GLU A 140 -8.08 6.67 -2.99
CA GLU A 140 -6.89 7.52 -3.11
C GLU A 140 -6.38 7.55 -4.57
N ILE A 141 -6.25 6.39 -5.21
CA ILE A 141 -5.80 6.28 -6.61
C ILE A 141 -6.75 7.05 -7.55
N ILE A 142 -8.06 6.87 -7.40
CA ILE A 142 -9.06 7.54 -8.24
C ILE A 142 -9.05 9.05 -7.98
N SER A 143 -9.02 9.47 -6.72
CA SER A 143 -9.07 10.88 -6.35
C SER A 143 -7.85 11.66 -6.85
N GLU A 144 -6.64 11.08 -6.71
CA GLU A 144 -5.42 11.73 -7.17
C GLU A 144 -5.32 11.78 -8.70
N THR A 145 -5.85 10.77 -9.40
CA THR A 145 -5.87 10.78 -10.88
C THR A 145 -6.89 11.76 -11.45
N CYS A 146 -8.04 11.94 -10.81
CA CYS A 146 -9.03 12.95 -11.20
C CYS A 146 -8.55 14.40 -11.00
N LYS A 147 -7.77 14.68 -9.94
CA LYS A 147 -7.22 16.03 -9.70
C LYS A 147 -6.29 16.47 -10.83
N CYS A 148 -5.47 15.56 -11.36
CA CYS A 148 -4.61 15.84 -12.51
C CYS A 148 -5.41 16.18 -13.79
N MET A 149 -6.65 15.69 -13.92
CA MET A 149 -7.54 15.96 -15.07
C MET A 149 -8.08 17.39 -15.04
N ASN A 150 -8.34 17.91 -13.84
CA ASN A 150 -8.93 19.22 -13.65
C ASN A 150 -7.89 20.35 -13.57
N ALA A 151 -6.62 20.02 -13.25
CA ALA A 151 -5.53 21.01 -13.20
C ALA A 151 -5.00 21.43 -14.59
N GLY A 152 -5.53 20.82 -15.67
CA GLY A 152 -5.17 21.14 -17.06
C GLY A 152 -6.16 22.06 -17.80
N ASN A 153 -7.17 22.62 -17.11
CA ASN A 153 -8.14 23.56 -17.67
C ASN A 153 -7.95 24.98 -17.13
#